data_AF-A0A2V2DH96-F1
#
_entry.id   AF-A0A2V2DH96-F1
#
_cell.length_a   1.000
_cell.length_b   1.000
_cell.length_c   1.000
_cell.angle_alpha   90.00
_cell.angle_beta   90.00
_cell.angle_gamma   90.00
#
_symmetry.space_group_name_H-M   'P 1'
#
loop_
_entity.id
_entity.type
_entity.pdbx_description
1 polymer ?
#
loop_
_entity_poly.entity_id
_entity_poly.type
_entity_poly.pdbx_seq_one_letter_code
_entity_poly.pdbx_strand_id
1 'polypeptide(L)'
;MKSARFERSEKIFKRLFAFFLASAFFAAGACFACAAETADKKAETAWKMLWKHFYSPKTSMFYDYLNSREDGEQFKYFPTPYEISRNIPNPMGYGTGMENAAINADIMMIATLARYGATSEPSLAAAAAKIFDGIWNCVMEHANPGFVLRGKSPFDAASRYPVSSRDQVTEAVNAAFLYWRNRLSSDSGKSKAARLLCAIADHQMRTVKPENGYNFLDADGKLQPRGAALSKMWEVAPHEAARLPMVYIAAYEVSKDEKYLREYEKYAATAVEQSFNFSDRVAPWAHWQMHLSISLISELAPDARTRMRCLEILEKSKALGVRRLLPALKRWEALPDSTKYMLAPDWRETGGEEGAAERKKWRSVWFVSEAPAYAGMVVAYGGKMSDRERELVRGLLEAVEFDKIAGQAAIYYLALYWLSA
;
A
#
# COMPACT_ATOMS: atom_id res chain seq x y z
N MET A 1 -19.81 38.61 67.47
CA MET A 1 -20.41 38.16 66.19
C MET A 1 -19.50 38.53 65.02
N LYS A 2 -18.60 37.64 64.59
CA LYS A 2 -17.88 37.68 63.28
C LYS A 2 -16.88 36.50 63.21
N SER A 3 -17.37 35.26 63.21
CA SER A 3 -16.51 34.10 62.82
C SER A 3 -17.24 32.95 62.13
N ALA A 4 -18.57 33.00 61.96
CA ALA A 4 -19.32 31.89 61.37
C ALA A 4 -19.62 32.03 59.85
N ARG A 5 -19.12 33.08 59.18
CA ARG A 5 -19.50 33.39 57.78
C ARG A 5 -18.46 32.99 56.72
N PHE A 6 -17.23 32.63 57.10
CA PHE A 6 -16.16 32.34 56.14
C PHE A 6 -15.93 30.86 55.85
N GLU A 7 -16.24 29.94 56.76
CA GLU A 7 -16.06 28.49 56.52
C GLU A 7 -17.13 27.86 55.61
N ARG A 8 -18.27 28.53 55.40
CA ARG A 8 -19.37 27.98 54.59
C ARG A 8 -19.19 28.20 53.08
N SER A 9 -18.38 29.18 52.64
CA SER A 9 -18.16 29.45 51.21
C SER A 9 -17.07 28.57 50.60
N GLU A 10 -16.04 28.18 51.36
CA GLU A 10 -14.95 27.33 50.86
C GLU A 10 -15.39 25.88 50.55
N LYS A 11 -16.32 25.32 51.34
CA LYS A 11 -16.86 23.98 51.10
C LYS A 11 -17.79 23.90 49.89
N ILE A 12 -18.46 25.01 49.52
CA ILE A 12 -19.33 25.09 48.34
C ILE A 12 -18.46 25.27 47.07
N PHE A 13 -17.40 26.06 47.15
CA PHE A 13 -16.49 26.29 46.01
C PHE A 13 -15.68 25.04 45.64
N LYS A 14 -15.20 24.26 46.62
CA LYS A 14 -14.49 22.99 46.35
C LYS A 14 -15.39 21.88 45.78
N ARG A 15 -16.70 21.89 46.07
CA ARG A 15 -17.66 20.92 45.50
C ARG A 15 -18.11 21.28 44.08
N LEU A 16 -18.20 22.58 43.74
CA LEU A 16 -18.50 23.03 42.38
C LEU A 16 -17.31 22.86 41.42
N PHE A 17 -16.07 23.02 41.89
CA PHE A 17 -14.88 22.82 41.06
C PHE A 17 -14.58 21.34 40.76
N ALA A 18 -14.88 20.43 41.71
CA ALA A 18 -14.76 18.99 41.49
C ALA A 18 -15.82 18.45 40.51
N PHE A 19 -17.00 19.06 40.44
CA PHE A 19 -18.05 18.64 39.50
C PHE A 19 -17.74 19.09 38.06
N PHE A 20 -17.15 20.27 37.86
CA PHE A 20 -16.78 20.77 36.52
C PHE A 20 -15.56 20.05 35.92
N LEU A 21 -14.57 19.67 36.73
CA LEU A 21 -13.42 18.87 36.27
C LEU A 21 -13.80 17.41 35.98
N ALA A 22 -14.69 16.79 36.77
CA ALA A 22 -15.19 15.45 36.47
C ALA A 22 -16.06 15.40 35.20
N SER A 23 -16.88 16.43 34.96
CA SER A 23 -17.75 16.49 33.77
C SER A 23 -16.97 16.70 32.47
N ALA A 24 -15.89 17.49 32.49
CA ALA A 24 -15.04 17.70 31.31
C ALA A 24 -14.20 16.46 30.97
N PHE A 25 -13.72 15.70 31.97
CA PHE A 25 -13.02 14.44 31.75
C PHE A 25 -13.94 13.30 31.28
N PHE A 26 -15.18 13.24 31.78
CA PHE A 26 -16.17 12.26 31.29
C PHE A 26 -16.67 12.59 29.88
N ALA A 27 -16.90 13.86 29.54
CA ALA A 27 -17.32 14.25 28.20
C ALA A 27 -16.20 14.04 27.16
N ALA A 28 -14.95 14.38 27.48
CA ALA A 28 -13.82 14.08 26.62
C ALA A 28 -13.62 12.55 26.51
N GLY A 29 -13.60 11.81 27.63
CA GLY A 29 -13.43 10.35 27.63
C GLY A 29 -14.53 9.59 26.89
N ALA A 30 -15.79 10.02 26.99
CA ALA A 30 -16.91 9.43 26.25
C ALA A 30 -16.87 9.76 24.75
N CYS A 31 -16.43 10.96 24.37
CA CYS A 31 -16.22 11.32 22.97
C CYS A 31 -15.05 10.53 22.36
N PHE A 32 -13.96 10.33 23.11
CA PHE A 32 -12.83 9.48 22.71
C PHE A 32 -13.23 8.01 22.55
N ALA A 33 -14.02 7.46 23.49
CA ALA A 33 -14.49 6.08 23.39
C ALA A 33 -15.44 5.87 22.19
N CYS A 34 -16.35 6.80 21.93
CA CYS A 34 -17.29 6.73 20.81
C CYS A 34 -16.58 6.89 19.44
N ALA A 35 -15.58 7.78 19.34
CA ALA A 35 -14.77 7.95 18.14
C ALA A 35 -13.89 6.72 17.83
N ALA A 36 -13.30 6.11 18.87
CA ALA A 36 -12.56 4.85 18.72
C ALA A 36 -13.48 3.70 18.29
N GLU A 37 -14.65 3.56 18.94
CA GLU A 37 -15.65 2.53 18.62
C GLU A 37 -16.17 2.65 17.17
N THR A 38 -16.29 3.88 16.66
CA THR A 38 -16.68 4.13 15.26
C THR A 38 -15.56 3.82 14.26
N ALA A 39 -14.30 4.12 14.57
CA ALA A 39 -13.16 3.78 13.71
C ALA A 39 -12.94 2.24 13.63
N ASP A 40 -13.05 1.54 14.76
CA ASP A 40 -12.95 0.07 14.83
C ASP A 40 -14.04 -0.59 13.98
N LYS A 41 -15.27 -0.09 14.08
CA LYS A 41 -16.39 -0.58 13.27
C LYS A 41 -16.16 -0.33 11.77
N LYS A 42 -15.61 0.82 11.38
CA LYS A 42 -15.23 1.11 9.99
C LYS A 42 -14.15 0.14 9.51
N ALA A 43 -13.11 -0.10 10.32
CA ALA A 43 -12.03 -1.03 10.00
C ALA A 43 -12.55 -2.46 9.78
N GLU A 44 -13.41 -2.96 10.67
CA GLU A 44 -14.01 -4.29 10.51
C GLU A 44 -14.96 -4.39 9.32
N THR A 45 -15.71 -3.32 9.03
CA THR A 45 -16.59 -3.26 7.85
C THR A 45 -15.78 -3.25 6.56
N ALA A 46 -14.72 -2.44 6.51
CA ALA A 46 -13.80 -2.38 5.38
C ALA A 46 -13.09 -3.73 5.16
N TRP A 47 -12.60 -4.38 6.22
CA TRP A 47 -12.01 -5.72 6.14
C TRP A 47 -12.97 -6.70 5.47
N LYS A 48 -14.20 -6.82 5.97
CA LYS A 48 -15.21 -7.72 5.39
C LYS A 48 -15.54 -7.37 3.93
N MET A 49 -15.70 -6.08 3.63
CA MET A 49 -16.01 -5.59 2.30
C MET A 49 -14.91 -5.94 1.29
N LEU A 50 -13.64 -5.73 1.65
CA LEU A 50 -12.49 -6.00 0.78
C LEU A 50 -12.36 -7.50 0.49
N TRP A 51 -12.45 -8.36 1.50
CA TRP A 51 -12.41 -9.81 1.30
C TRP A 51 -13.61 -10.35 0.51
N LYS A 52 -14.75 -9.66 0.56
CA LYS A 52 -15.97 -10.07 -0.16
C LYS A 52 -16.00 -9.59 -1.61
N HIS A 53 -15.59 -8.35 -1.87
CA HIS A 53 -15.82 -7.70 -3.16
C HIS A 53 -14.54 -7.42 -3.96
N PHE A 54 -13.39 -7.28 -3.30
CA PHE A 54 -12.11 -6.98 -3.97
C PHE A 54 -11.26 -8.24 -4.18
N TYR A 55 -11.38 -9.23 -3.30
CA TYR A 55 -10.62 -10.47 -3.35
C TYR A 55 -11.26 -11.52 -4.26
N SER A 56 -10.48 -12.09 -5.18
CA SER A 56 -10.87 -13.28 -5.94
C SER A 56 -10.21 -14.53 -5.36
N PRO A 57 -10.99 -15.50 -4.83
CA PRO A 57 -10.44 -16.78 -4.38
C PRO A 57 -9.77 -17.59 -5.49
N LYS A 58 -10.14 -17.34 -6.76
CA LYS A 58 -9.62 -18.07 -7.92
C LYS A 58 -8.20 -17.67 -8.29
N THR A 59 -7.82 -16.42 -8.04
CA THR A 59 -6.46 -15.92 -8.31
C THR A 59 -5.66 -15.66 -7.03
N SER A 60 -6.34 -15.63 -5.88
CA SER A 60 -5.83 -15.17 -4.58
C SER A 60 -5.39 -13.70 -4.58
N MET A 61 -6.05 -12.84 -5.37
CA MET A 61 -5.65 -11.44 -5.56
C MET A 61 -6.74 -10.46 -5.14
N PHE A 62 -6.34 -9.27 -4.68
CA PHE A 62 -7.19 -8.10 -4.50
C PHE A 62 -7.10 -7.20 -5.72
N TYR A 63 -8.24 -6.78 -6.26
CA TYR A 63 -8.32 -5.93 -7.46
C TYR A 63 -8.70 -4.49 -7.15
N ASP A 64 -8.63 -3.60 -8.14
CA ASP A 64 -8.51 -2.18 -7.86
C ASP A 64 -9.81 -1.47 -7.46
N TYR A 65 -10.97 -1.94 -7.92
CA TYR A 65 -12.22 -1.21 -7.71
C TYR A 65 -13.47 -2.07 -7.89
N LEU A 66 -14.63 -1.48 -7.60
CA LEU A 66 -15.96 -2.04 -7.80
C LEU A 66 -16.70 -1.27 -8.89
N ASN A 67 -17.32 -1.99 -9.82
CA ASN A 67 -18.35 -1.44 -10.72
C ASN A 67 -19.78 -1.74 -10.22
N SER A 68 -19.93 -2.62 -9.23
CA SER A 68 -21.20 -3.01 -8.60
C SER A 68 -20.95 -3.42 -7.14
N ARG A 69 -21.96 -3.24 -6.28
CA ARG A 69 -21.96 -3.74 -4.89
C ARG A 69 -22.79 -5.01 -4.72
N GLU A 70 -23.44 -5.48 -5.78
CA GLU A 70 -24.30 -6.64 -5.74
C GLU A 70 -23.48 -7.93 -5.66
N ASP A 71 -24.00 -8.90 -4.91
CA ASP A 71 -23.36 -10.19 -4.73
C ASP A 71 -23.45 -11.00 -6.03
N GLY A 72 -22.32 -11.54 -6.49
CA GLY A 72 -22.22 -12.28 -7.73
C GLY A 72 -21.83 -11.41 -8.93
N GLU A 73 -21.83 -10.07 -8.81
CA GLU A 73 -21.41 -9.17 -9.89
C GLU A 73 -19.91 -8.87 -9.89
N GLN A 74 -19.16 -9.33 -8.88
CA GLN A 74 -17.72 -9.09 -8.76
C GLN A 74 -16.99 -9.56 -10.03
N PHE A 75 -16.09 -8.72 -10.54
CA PHE A 75 -15.18 -9.00 -11.65
C PHE A 75 -15.82 -9.29 -13.02
N LYS A 76 -17.16 -9.30 -13.16
CA LYS A 76 -17.82 -9.56 -14.46
C LYS A 76 -17.43 -8.56 -15.55
N TYR A 77 -17.12 -7.33 -15.14
CA TYR A 77 -16.66 -6.28 -16.05
C TYR A 77 -15.20 -6.44 -16.49
N PHE A 78 -14.43 -7.39 -15.95
CA PHE A 78 -13.03 -7.52 -16.35
C PHE A 78 -12.87 -7.91 -17.83
N PRO A 79 -11.70 -7.62 -18.42
CA PRO A 79 -11.30 -8.15 -19.71
C PRO A 79 -11.38 -9.68 -19.75
N THR A 80 -12.01 -10.19 -20.79
CA THR A 80 -12.04 -11.62 -21.11
C THR A 80 -10.64 -12.12 -21.50
N PRO A 81 -10.37 -13.43 -21.39
CA PRO A 81 -9.12 -14.02 -21.89
C PRO A 81 -8.78 -13.62 -23.34
N TYR A 82 -9.80 -13.53 -24.20
CA TYR A 82 -9.64 -13.08 -25.58
C TYR A 82 -9.15 -11.62 -25.65
N GLU A 83 -9.80 -10.69 -24.96
CA GLU A 83 -9.40 -9.27 -24.94
C GLU A 83 -7.98 -9.08 -24.39
N ILE A 84 -7.64 -9.81 -23.32
CA ILE A 84 -6.29 -9.80 -22.73
C ILE A 84 -5.25 -10.27 -23.75
N SER A 85 -5.51 -11.38 -24.46
CA SER A 85 -4.60 -11.90 -25.50
C SER A 85 -4.36 -10.91 -26.65
N ARG A 86 -5.27 -9.94 -26.82
CA ARG A 86 -5.21 -8.88 -27.83
C ARG A 86 -4.71 -7.55 -27.27
N ASN A 87 -4.28 -7.51 -26.00
CA ASN A 87 -3.87 -6.30 -25.29
C ASN A 87 -4.96 -5.21 -25.28
N ILE A 88 -6.23 -5.60 -25.17
CA ILE A 88 -7.37 -4.67 -25.09
C ILE A 88 -7.70 -4.42 -23.61
N PRO A 89 -7.75 -3.16 -23.14
CA PRO A 89 -7.66 -1.92 -23.91
C PRO A 89 -6.21 -1.47 -24.17
N ASN A 90 -5.24 -1.96 -23.40
CA ASN A 90 -3.83 -1.69 -23.59
C ASN A 90 -2.96 -2.82 -23.00
N PRO A 91 -1.67 -2.92 -23.37
CA PRO A 91 -0.77 -3.98 -22.89
C PRO A 91 -0.48 -3.98 -21.38
N MET A 92 -0.89 -2.95 -20.64
CA MET A 92 -0.74 -2.86 -19.18
C MET A 92 -2.02 -3.22 -18.44
N GLY A 93 -3.16 -3.36 -19.14
CA GLY A 93 -4.48 -3.50 -18.53
C GLY A 93 -4.99 -2.25 -17.82
N TYR A 94 -4.38 -1.08 -18.06
CA TYR A 94 -4.77 0.13 -17.34
C TYR A 94 -6.22 0.51 -17.57
N GLY A 95 -6.91 0.81 -16.47
CA GLY A 95 -8.30 1.22 -16.45
C GLY A 95 -9.29 0.06 -16.33
N THR A 96 -8.84 -1.19 -16.29
CA THR A 96 -9.74 -2.36 -16.24
C THR A 96 -9.95 -2.91 -14.83
N GLY A 97 -9.21 -2.40 -13.85
CA GLY A 97 -9.24 -2.85 -12.46
C GLY A 97 -8.33 -4.03 -12.16
N MET A 98 -7.55 -4.48 -13.15
CA MET A 98 -6.59 -5.57 -13.02
C MET A 98 -5.15 -5.07 -12.83
N GLU A 99 -4.91 -3.77 -12.93
CA GLU A 99 -3.57 -3.23 -13.12
C GLU A 99 -2.68 -3.16 -11.86
N ASN A 100 -3.26 -3.21 -10.65
CA ASN A 100 -2.53 -3.04 -9.40
C ASN A 100 -2.69 -4.21 -8.42
N ALA A 101 -3.04 -5.40 -8.91
CA ALA A 101 -3.36 -6.49 -7.99
C ALA A 101 -2.17 -6.89 -7.09
N ALA A 102 -0.93 -6.91 -7.60
CA ALA A 102 0.25 -7.20 -6.77
C ALA A 102 0.55 -6.10 -5.74
N ILE A 103 0.29 -4.83 -6.08
CA ILE A 103 0.37 -3.68 -5.17
C ILE A 103 -0.66 -3.83 -4.04
N ASN A 104 -1.89 -4.15 -4.40
CA ASN A 104 -2.98 -4.33 -3.43
C ASN A 104 -2.73 -5.51 -2.49
N ALA A 105 -2.05 -6.56 -2.97
CA ALA A 105 -1.61 -7.67 -2.14
C ALA A 105 -0.58 -7.24 -1.09
N ASP A 106 0.40 -6.39 -1.43
CA ASP A 106 1.33 -5.86 -0.42
C ASP A 106 0.63 -5.03 0.64
N ILE A 107 -0.22 -4.09 0.23
CA ILE A 107 -0.86 -3.21 1.20
C ILE A 107 -1.86 -3.98 2.09
N MET A 108 -2.52 -5.02 1.57
CA MET A 108 -3.27 -5.95 2.43
C MET A 108 -2.39 -6.82 3.31
N MET A 109 -1.17 -7.20 2.88
CA MET A 109 -0.20 -7.88 3.74
C MET A 109 0.18 -6.96 4.92
N ILE A 110 0.49 -5.70 4.64
CA ILE A 110 0.79 -4.68 5.66
C ILE A 110 -0.38 -4.55 6.65
N ALA A 111 -1.61 -4.38 6.15
CA ALA A 111 -2.80 -4.29 7.00
C ALA A 111 -2.97 -5.54 7.89
N THR A 112 -2.80 -6.73 7.32
CA THR A 112 -2.95 -8.01 8.01
C THR A 112 -1.92 -8.18 9.12
N LEU A 113 -0.65 -7.88 8.84
CA LEU A 113 0.43 -8.02 9.81
C LEU A 113 0.37 -6.94 10.90
N ALA A 114 -0.03 -5.71 10.55
CA ALA A 114 -0.24 -4.64 11.52
C ALA A 114 -1.42 -4.97 12.45
N ARG A 115 -2.53 -5.47 11.90
CA ARG A 115 -3.65 -5.99 12.68
C ARG A 115 -3.21 -7.08 13.64
N TYR A 116 -2.43 -8.05 13.16
CA TYR A 116 -1.90 -9.10 14.03
C TYR A 116 -1.01 -8.55 15.14
N GLY A 117 -0.18 -7.54 14.85
CA GLY A 117 0.62 -6.85 15.87
C GLY A 117 -0.25 -6.21 16.96
N ALA A 118 -1.39 -5.63 16.59
CA ALA A 118 -2.32 -4.98 17.53
C ALA A 118 -3.21 -5.97 18.29
N THR A 119 -3.68 -7.05 17.66
CA THR A 119 -4.73 -7.93 18.22
C THR A 119 -4.23 -9.32 18.62
N SER A 120 -3.07 -9.76 18.13
CA SER A 120 -2.57 -11.13 18.25
C SER A 120 -3.54 -12.21 17.74
N GLU A 121 -4.47 -11.87 16.84
CA GLU A 121 -5.50 -12.79 16.33
C GLU A 121 -4.89 -13.89 15.44
N PRO A 122 -4.93 -15.19 15.84
CA PRO A 122 -4.28 -16.26 15.09
C PRO A 122 -4.91 -16.55 13.71
N SER A 123 -6.19 -16.19 13.52
CA SER A 123 -6.92 -16.39 12.26
C SER A 123 -6.23 -15.66 11.08
N LEU A 124 -5.47 -14.60 11.38
CA LEU A 124 -4.75 -13.79 10.40
C LEU A 124 -3.62 -14.54 9.69
N ALA A 125 -3.16 -15.67 10.24
CA ALA A 125 -2.23 -16.57 9.54
C ALA A 125 -2.82 -17.04 8.20
N ALA A 126 -4.11 -17.40 8.18
CA ALA A 126 -4.78 -17.88 6.98
C ALA A 126 -5.00 -16.75 5.96
N ALA A 127 -5.27 -15.53 6.44
CA ALA A 127 -5.38 -14.34 5.61
C ALA A 127 -4.02 -14.00 4.95
N ALA A 128 -2.94 -13.96 5.74
CA ALA A 128 -1.59 -13.70 5.24
C ALA A 128 -1.15 -14.76 4.21
N ALA A 129 -1.44 -16.05 4.46
CA ALA A 129 -1.13 -17.12 3.51
C ALA A 129 -1.87 -16.93 2.17
N LYS A 130 -3.18 -16.60 2.19
CA LYS A 130 -3.96 -16.32 0.98
C LYS A 130 -3.39 -15.15 0.18
N ILE A 131 -3.03 -14.06 0.86
CA ILE A 131 -2.41 -12.88 0.22
C ILE A 131 -1.08 -13.28 -0.44
N PHE A 132 -0.24 -14.03 0.27
CA PHE A 132 1.03 -14.52 -0.25
C PHE A 132 0.85 -15.46 -1.46
N ASP A 133 -0.15 -16.33 -1.44
CA ASP A 133 -0.45 -17.21 -2.58
C ASP A 133 -0.79 -16.41 -3.85
N GLY A 134 -1.44 -15.25 -3.72
CA GLY A 134 -1.65 -14.33 -4.84
C GLY A 134 -0.36 -13.81 -5.45
N ILE A 135 0.56 -13.37 -4.60
CA ILE A 135 1.89 -12.89 -5.02
C ILE A 135 2.68 -14.03 -5.65
N TRP A 136 2.66 -15.22 -5.04
CA TRP A 136 3.24 -16.43 -5.63
C TRP A 136 2.69 -16.71 -7.03
N ASN A 137 1.37 -16.66 -7.20
CA ASN A 137 0.73 -16.86 -8.49
C ASN A 137 1.17 -15.83 -9.53
N CYS A 138 1.47 -14.61 -9.13
CA CYS A 138 1.92 -13.55 -10.03
C CYS A 138 3.40 -13.62 -10.40
N VAL A 139 4.23 -14.36 -9.65
CA VAL A 139 5.69 -14.38 -9.82
C VAL A 139 6.24 -15.73 -10.26
N MET A 140 5.63 -16.82 -9.80
CA MET A 140 6.15 -18.18 -9.97
C MET A 140 5.34 -19.02 -10.95
N GLU A 141 4.02 -18.81 -11.01
CA GLU A 141 3.09 -19.66 -11.78
C GLU A 141 2.89 -19.17 -13.22
N HIS A 142 4.01 -19.05 -13.97
CA HIS A 142 4.03 -18.76 -15.41
C HIS A 142 5.41 -19.09 -16.03
N ALA A 143 5.53 -18.96 -17.35
CA ALA A 143 6.70 -19.41 -18.12
C ALA A 143 8.02 -18.65 -17.84
N ASN A 144 8.00 -17.58 -17.05
CA ASN A 144 9.18 -16.77 -16.75
C ASN A 144 9.25 -16.44 -15.24
N PRO A 145 9.52 -17.43 -14.36
CA PRO A 145 9.55 -17.20 -12.92
C PRO A 145 10.49 -16.04 -12.53
N GLY A 146 10.03 -15.23 -11.59
CA GLY A 146 10.72 -14.02 -11.14
C GLY A 146 10.30 -12.73 -11.85
N PHE A 147 9.67 -12.82 -13.03
CA PHE A 147 8.93 -11.69 -13.58
C PHE A 147 7.65 -11.48 -12.78
N VAL A 148 7.36 -10.25 -12.34
CA VAL A 148 6.19 -9.97 -11.51
C VAL A 148 5.02 -9.53 -12.39
N LEU A 149 3.97 -10.34 -12.50
CA LEU A 149 2.73 -9.95 -13.17
C LEU A 149 1.97 -8.89 -12.37
N ARG A 150 1.23 -8.01 -13.07
CA ARG A 150 0.29 -7.07 -12.42
C ARG A 150 -0.86 -7.78 -11.72
N GLY A 151 -1.35 -8.85 -12.35
CA GLY A 151 -2.49 -9.65 -11.93
C GLY A 151 -2.83 -10.71 -12.98
N LYS A 152 -3.68 -11.66 -12.61
CA LYS A 152 -4.22 -12.72 -13.48
C LYS A 152 -5.72 -12.52 -13.65
N SER A 153 -6.31 -12.99 -14.74
CA SER A 153 -7.75 -12.89 -14.94
C SER A 153 -8.49 -13.80 -13.96
N PRO A 154 -9.53 -13.33 -13.26
CA PRO A 154 -10.42 -14.17 -12.47
C PRO A 154 -11.28 -15.09 -13.35
N PHE A 155 -11.38 -14.86 -14.67
CA PHE A 155 -12.11 -15.76 -15.57
C PHE A 155 -11.45 -17.12 -15.71
N ASP A 156 -10.12 -17.20 -15.71
CA ASP A 156 -9.38 -18.44 -16.00
C ASP A 156 -8.15 -18.68 -15.09
N ALA A 157 -7.82 -17.75 -14.19
CA ALA A 157 -6.61 -17.76 -13.36
C ALA A 157 -5.28 -17.85 -14.12
N ALA A 158 -5.28 -17.56 -15.43
CA ALA A 158 -4.13 -17.79 -16.31
C ALA A 158 -3.83 -16.57 -17.19
N SER A 159 -4.85 -15.98 -17.80
CA SER A 159 -4.73 -14.83 -18.70
C SER A 159 -4.17 -13.62 -17.97
N ARG A 160 -3.26 -12.90 -18.63
CA ARG A 160 -2.50 -11.80 -18.05
C ARG A 160 -2.02 -10.84 -19.12
N TYR A 161 -1.90 -9.58 -18.75
CA TYR A 161 -1.24 -8.60 -19.59
C TYR A 161 0.29 -8.79 -19.55
N PRO A 162 1.00 -8.58 -20.66
CA PRO A 162 2.43 -8.85 -20.74
C PRO A 162 3.29 -7.81 -20.01
N VAL A 163 2.81 -6.56 -19.90
CA VAL A 163 3.61 -5.44 -19.36
C VAL A 163 3.41 -5.28 -17.86
N SER A 164 4.52 -5.35 -17.13
CA SER A 164 4.58 -5.01 -15.70
C SER A 164 5.25 -3.64 -15.48
N SER A 165 5.50 -3.30 -14.23
CA SER A 165 6.16 -2.08 -13.83
C SER A 165 6.99 -2.30 -12.56
N ARG A 166 8.02 -1.47 -12.40
CA ARG A 166 8.93 -1.49 -11.25
C ARG A 166 8.24 -1.36 -9.89
N ASP A 167 7.04 -0.79 -9.83
CA ASP A 167 6.24 -0.73 -8.59
C ASP A 167 5.65 -2.08 -8.21
N GLN A 168 5.18 -2.89 -9.17
CA GLN A 168 4.76 -4.26 -8.92
C GLN A 168 5.90 -5.06 -8.30
N VAL A 169 7.12 -4.87 -8.81
CA VAL A 169 8.33 -5.50 -8.26
C VAL A 169 8.59 -5.05 -6.82
N THR A 170 8.55 -3.74 -6.57
CA THR A 170 8.76 -3.18 -5.21
C THR A 170 7.77 -3.78 -4.20
N GLU A 171 6.49 -3.77 -4.52
CA GLU A 171 5.43 -4.20 -3.61
C GLU A 171 5.46 -5.74 -3.43
N ALA A 172 5.69 -6.51 -4.50
CA ALA A 172 5.84 -7.97 -4.39
C ALA A 172 7.04 -8.38 -3.53
N VAL A 173 8.18 -7.67 -3.64
CA VAL A 173 9.35 -7.90 -2.79
C VAL A 173 9.04 -7.54 -1.34
N ASN A 174 8.42 -6.38 -1.09
CA ASN A 174 8.04 -5.97 0.26
C ASN A 174 7.12 -7.01 0.92
N ALA A 175 6.04 -7.39 0.23
CA ALA A 175 5.06 -8.33 0.73
C ALA A 175 5.65 -9.72 1.04
N ALA A 176 6.49 -10.24 0.13
CA ALA A 176 7.17 -11.51 0.32
C ALA A 176 8.16 -11.47 1.47
N PHE A 177 8.90 -10.38 1.63
CA PHE A 177 9.83 -10.19 2.74
C PHE A 177 9.08 -10.06 4.08
N LEU A 178 8.01 -9.25 4.12
CA LEU A 178 7.13 -9.10 5.27
C LEU A 178 6.54 -10.45 5.71
N TYR A 179 6.07 -11.24 4.75
CA TYR A 179 5.56 -12.59 5.00
C TYR A 179 6.68 -13.50 5.52
N TRP A 180 7.85 -13.54 4.87
CA TRP A 180 8.97 -14.38 5.29
C TRP A 180 9.42 -14.11 6.74
N ARG A 181 9.55 -12.84 7.14
CA ARG A 181 10.05 -12.49 8.48
C ARG A 181 9.03 -12.71 9.59
N ASN A 182 7.73 -12.67 9.26
CA ASN A 182 6.69 -12.68 10.28
C ASN A 182 6.51 -14.06 10.92
N ARG A 183 6.07 -14.09 12.18
CA ARG A 183 5.81 -15.31 12.95
C ARG A 183 4.51 -16.02 12.55
N LEU A 184 3.58 -15.32 11.91
CA LEU A 184 2.37 -15.92 11.35
C LEU A 184 2.65 -16.92 10.22
N SER A 185 3.80 -16.77 9.55
CA SER A 185 4.16 -17.60 8.41
C SER A 185 4.72 -18.94 8.86
N SER A 186 4.18 -20.02 8.30
CA SER A 186 4.71 -21.36 8.51
C SER A 186 6.10 -21.51 7.89
N ASP A 187 6.87 -22.49 8.32
CA ASP A 187 8.21 -22.76 7.77
C ASP A 187 8.16 -23.04 6.25
N SER A 188 7.11 -23.72 5.79
CA SER A 188 6.86 -23.91 4.36
C SER A 188 6.54 -22.58 3.66
N GLY A 189 5.75 -21.70 4.28
CA GLY A 189 5.44 -20.38 3.75
C GLY A 189 6.69 -19.51 3.63
N LYS A 190 7.54 -19.50 4.67
CA LYS A 190 8.83 -18.80 4.65
C LYS A 190 9.76 -19.35 3.57
N SER A 191 9.83 -20.66 3.42
CA SER A 191 10.62 -21.30 2.36
C SER A 191 10.13 -20.89 0.97
N LYS A 192 8.81 -20.80 0.75
CA LYS A 192 8.24 -20.29 -0.50
C LYS A 192 8.59 -18.81 -0.72
N ALA A 193 8.46 -17.97 0.30
CA ALA A 193 8.79 -16.55 0.21
C ALA A 193 10.27 -16.31 -0.12
N ALA A 194 11.18 -17.06 0.50
CA ALA A 194 12.61 -17.01 0.19
C ALA A 194 12.89 -17.37 -1.28
N ARG A 195 12.25 -18.44 -1.78
CA ARG A 195 12.34 -18.85 -3.20
C ARG A 195 11.81 -17.77 -4.15
N LEU A 196 10.69 -17.14 -3.81
CA LEU A 196 10.09 -16.08 -4.60
C LEU A 196 11.01 -14.85 -4.70
N LEU A 197 11.56 -14.40 -3.57
CA LEU A 197 12.51 -13.28 -3.52
C LEU A 197 13.78 -13.56 -4.35
N CYS A 198 14.32 -14.77 -4.23
CA CYS A 198 15.45 -15.23 -5.04
C CYS A 198 15.10 -15.22 -6.54
N ALA A 199 13.92 -15.73 -6.93
CA ALA A 199 13.50 -15.75 -8.32
C ALA A 199 13.38 -14.34 -8.91
N ILE A 200 12.81 -13.38 -8.15
CA ILE A 200 12.75 -11.97 -8.58
C ILE A 200 14.17 -11.43 -8.78
N ALA A 201 15.07 -11.62 -7.82
CA ALA A 201 16.45 -11.15 -7.93
C ALA A 201 17.20 -11.77 -9.12
N ASP A 202 17.09 -13.08 -9.32
CA ASP A 202 17.68 -13.79 -10.46
C ASP A 202 17.11 -13.29 -11.79
N HIS A 203 15.81 -12.97 -11.86
CA HIS A 203 15.22 -12.33 -13.03
C HIS A 203 15.84 -10.96 -13.28
N GLN A 204 15.91 -10.08 -12.27
CA GLN A 204 16.54 -8.75 -12.40
C GLN A 204 18.01 -8.85 -12.86
N MET A 205 18.80 -9.77 -12.30
CA MET A 205 20.21 -9.99 -12.70
C MET A 205 20.34 -10.42 -14.16
N ARG A 206 19.39 -11.21 -14.68
CA ARG A 206 19.41 -11.67 -16.08
C ARG A 206 19.07 -10.53 -17.05
N THR A 207 18.14 -9.66 -16.69
CA THR A 207 17.51 -8.71 -17.63
C THR A 207 17.94 -7.25 -17.45
N VAL A 208 18.17 -6.78 -16.22
CA VAL A 208 18.53 -5.38 -15.93
C VAL A 208 20.00 -5.13 -16.23
N LYS A 209 20.30 -4.99 -17.52
CA LYS A 209 21.65 -4.79 -18.05
C LYS A 209 21.69 -3.67 -19.08
N PRO A 210 22.86 -3.09 -19.38
CA PRO A 210 22.99 -2.02 -20.38
C PRO A 210 22.38 -2.39 -21.74
N GLU A 211 22.50 -3.65 -22.17
CA GLU A 211 21.98 -4.13 -23.46
C GLU A 211 20.45 -4.03 -23.56
N ASN A 212 19.75 -4.07 -22.43
CA ASN A 212 18.31 -3.90 -22.34
C ASN A 212 17.92 -2.48 -21.88
N GLY A 213 18.87 -1.54 -21.85
CA GLY A 213 18.67 -0.21 -21.27
C GLY A 213 18.23 -0.25 -19.81
N TYR A 214 18.72 -1.24 -19.06
CA TYR A 214 18.36 -1.53 -17.66
C TYR A 214 16.87 -1.84 -17.42
N ASN A 215 16.19 -2.41 -18.43
CA ASN A 215 14.82 -2.90 -18.28
C ASN A 215 14.76 -4.36 -17.86
N PHE A 216 13.73 -4.74 -17.08
CA PHE A 216 13.44 -6.14 -16.83
C PHE A 216 12.60 -6.83 -17.92
N LEU A 217 12.33 -6.14 -19.04
CA LEU A 217 11.55 -6.63 -20.19
C LEU A 217 10.08 -6.94 -19.81
N ASP A 218 9.29 -7.48 -20.74
CA ASP A 218 7.92 -7.95 -20.49
C ASP A 218 7.88 -9.46 -20.15
N ALA A 219 6.69 -10.00 -19.92
CA ALA A 219 6.50 -11.40 -19.55
C ALA A 219 7.06 -12.39 -20.59
N ASP A 220 7.17 -11.97 -21.85
CA ASP A 220 7.66 -12.77 -22.98
C ASP A 220 9.14 -12.48 -23.30
N GLY A 221 9.82 -11.70 -22.47
CA GLY A 221 11.24 -11.35 -22.63
C GLY A 221 11.50 -10.31 -23.71
N LYS A 222 10.52 -9.45 -24.03
CA LYS A 222 10.64 -8.40 -25.04
C LYS A 222 10.65 -7.01 -24.40
N LEU A 223 11.40 -6.09 -24.99
CA LEU A 223 11.31 -4.69 -24.61
C LEU A 223 10.08 -4.06 -25.28
N GLN A 224 9.10 -3.64 -24.47
CA GLN A 224 7.89 -2.99 -24.98
C GLN A 224 8.08 -1.47 -25.05
N PRO A 225 7.97 -0.81 -26.22
CA PRO A 225 8.22 0.64 -26.34
C PRO A 225 7.36 1.50 -25.40
N ARG A 226 6.09 1.13 -25.21
CA ARG A 226 5.16 1.82 -24.28
C ARG A 226 5.38 1.45 -22.81
N GLY A 227 6.10 0.37 -22.53
CA GLY A 227 6.39 -0.14 -21.19
C GLY A 227 7.82 0.10 -20.72
N ALA A 228 8.74 0.50 -21.61
CA ALA A 228 10.17 0.64 -21.29
C ALA A 228 10.43 1.65 -20.16
N ALA A 229 9.65 2.74 -20.09
CA ALA A 229 9.75 3.65 -18.96
C ALA A 229 9.27 3.02 -17.65
N LEU A 230 8.38 2.02 -17.68
CA LEU A 230 7.82 1.38 -16.49
C LEU A 230 8.73 0.26 -15.96
N SER A 231 9.46 -0.45 -16.83
CA SER A 231 10.31 -1.58 -16.48
C SER A 231 11.78 -1.25 -16.23
N LYS A 232 12.20 0.01 -16.45
CA LYS A 232 13.60 0.43 -16.18
C LYS A 232 13.87 0.41 -14.67
N MET A 233 14.95 -0.22 -14.24
CA MET A 233 15.28 -0.38 -12.80
C MET A 233 16.55 0.36 -12.38
N TRP A 234 17.35 0.84 -13.34
CA TRP A 234 18.58 1.60 -13.10
C TRP A 234 18.68 2.81 -14.04
N GLU A 235 19.44 3.83 -13.67
CA GLU A 235 19.42 5.15 -14.33
C GLU A 235 18.01 5.74 -14.43
N VAL A 236 17.41 5.86 -13.25
CA VAL A 236 15.99 6.21 -13.03
C VAL A 236 15.90 7.50 -12.22
N ALA A 237 14.69 7.98 -11.92
CA ALA A 237 14.54 9.16 -11.07
C ALA A 237 14.93 8.86 -9.61
N PRO A 238 15.30 9.88 -8.81
CA PRO A 238 15.68 9.71 -7.39
C PRO A 238 14.71 8.87 -6.54
N HIS A 239 13.41 9.03 -6.73
CA HIS A 239 12.37 8.31 -5.98
C HIS A 239 12.20 6.84 -6.40
N GLU A 240 12.96 6.39 -7.40
CA GLU A 240 12.91 5.06 -7.95
C GLU A 240 14.23 4.29 -7.74
N ALA A 241 15.32 5.00 -7.42
CA ALA A 241 16.68 4.48 -7.45
C ALA A 241 16.92 3.31 -6.49
N ALA A 242 16.30 3.34 -5.30
CA ALA A 242 16.44 2.31 -4.28
C ALA A 242 15.75 0.97 -4.61
N ARG A 243 14.91 0.89 -5.66
CA ARG A 243 14.11 -0.33 -5.93
C ARG A 243 14.95 -1.53 -6.35
N LEU A 244 16.00 -1.32 -7.15
CA LEU A 244 16.88 -2.42 -7.57
C LEU A 244 17.72 -2.98 -6.41
N PRO A 245 18.46 -2.18 -5.61
CA PRO A 245 19.20 -2.72 -4.46
C PRO A 245 18.27 -3.33 -3.40
N MET A 246 17.05 -2.82 -3.23
CA MET A 246 16.02 -3.44 -2.37
C MET A 246 15.77 -4.91 -2.74
N VAL A 247 15.66 -5.22 -4.04
CA VAL A 247 15.46 -6.60 -4.52
C VAL A 247 16.62 -7.51 -4.09
N TYR A 248 17.85 -7.04 -4.29
CA TYR A 248 19.05 -7.84 -4.01
C TYR A 248 19.30 -8.04 -2.53
N ILE A 249 19.12 -7.01 -1.70
CA ILE A 249 19.34 -7.17 -0.26
C ILE A 249 18.26 -8.05 0.39
N ALA A 250 17.02 -8.02 -0.11
CA ALA A 250 15.98 -8.93 0.33
C ALA A 250 16.31 -10.38 -0.03
N ALA A 251 16.78 -10.65 -1.25
CA ALA A 251 17.19 -11.98 -1.68
C ALA A 251 18.42 -12.49 -0.92
N TYR A 252 19.40 -11.62 -0.64
CA TYR A 252 20.53 -11.95 0.23
C TYR A 252 20.06 -12.30 1.63
N GLU A 253 19.16 -11.51 2.23
CA GLU A 253 18.73 -11.75 3.62
C GLU A 253 18.11 -13.13 3.81
N VAL A 254 17.28 -13.56 2.85
CA VAL A 254 16.54 -14.83 2.97
C VAL A 254 17.32 -16.07 2.55
N SER A 255 18.41 -15.89 1.76
CA SER A 255 19.20 -17.02 1.22
C SER A 255 20.63 -17.09 1.75
N LYS A 256 21.17 -15.96 2.19
CA LYS A 256 22.59 -15.72 2.48
C LYS A 256 23.53 -16.07 1.32
N ASP A 257 23.02 -16.08 0.08
CA ASP A 257 23.84 -16.26 -1.11
C ASP A 257 24.57 -14.95 -1.47
N GLU A 258 25.89 -14.98 -1.36
CA GLU A 258 26.81 -13.88 -1.63
C GLU A 258 26.66 -13.27 -3.03
N LYS A 259 26.09 -13.99 -4.01
CA LYS A 259 25.83 -13.41 -5.34
C LYS A 259 24.89 -12.20 -5.26
N TYR A 260 23.88 -12.24 -4.38
CA TYR A 260 22.94 -11.14 -4.23
C TYR A 260 23.56 -9.98 -3.45
N LEU A 261 24.43 -10.27 -2.47
CA LEU A 261 25.15 -9.22 -1.76
C LEU A 261 26.06 -8.44 -2.72
N ARG A 262 26.81 -9.13 -3.60
CA ARG A 262 27.65 -8.47 -4.62
C ARG A 262 26.85 -7.57 -5.56
N GLU A 263 25.68 -8.01 -6.00
CA GLU A 263 24.80 -7.17 -6.83
C GLU A 263 24.23 -5.99 -6.03
N TYR A 264 23.85 -6.18 -4.77
CA TYR A 264 23.45 -5.08 -3.90
C TYR A 264 24.57 -4.03 -3.78
N GLU A 265 25.80 -4.43 -3.46
CA GLU A 265 26.95 -3.54 -3.25
C GLU A 265 27.29 -2.70 -4.48
N LYS A 266 27.06 -3.24 -5.69
CA LYS A 266 27.24 -2.53 -6.96
C LYS A 266 26.35 -1.29 -7.10
N TYR A 267 25.13 -1.33 -6.56
CA TYR A 267 24.11 -0.31 -6.79
C TYR A 267 23.80 0.54 -5.55
N ALA A 268 23.88 -0.03 -4.35
CA ALA A 268 23.29 0.52 -3.14
C ALA A 268 23.79 1.93 -2.79
N ALA A 269 25.11 2.15 -2.78
CA ALA A 269 25.68 3.44 -2.39
C ALA A 269 25.20 4.58 -3.31
N THR A 270 25.25 4.37 -4.63
CA THR A 270 24.76 5.35 -5.61
C THR A 270 23.25 5.54 -5.52
N ALA A 271 22.49 4.44 -5.38
CA ALA A 271 21.04 4.48 -5.31
C ALA A 271 20.53 5.27 -4.10
N VAL A 272 21.10 4.99 -2.92
CA VAL A 272 20.72 5.65 -1.66
C VAL A 272 21.08 7.14 -1.71
N GLU A 273 22.27 7.47 -2.20
CA GLU A 273 22.66 8.88 -2.34
C GLU A 273 21.78 9.63 -3.36
N GLN A 274 21.45 8.99 -4.47
CA GLN A 274 20.52 9.54 -5.44
C GLN A 274 19.13 9.74 -4.82
N SER A 275 18.63 8.76 -4.08
CA SER A 275 17.33 8.84 -3.40
C SER A 275 17.26 9.94 -2.36
N PHE A 276 18.37 10.41 -1.79
CA PHE A 276 18.36 11.58 -0.90
C PHE A 276 17.84 12.85 -1.58
N ASN A 277 17.97 12.94 -2.91
CA ASN A 277 17.59 14.10 -3.71
C ASN A 277 16.18 13.95 -4.34
N PHE A 278 15.29 13.17 -3.73
CA PHE A 278 13.91 13.03 -4.20
C PHE A 278 13.14 14.37 -4.18
N SER A 279 12.32 14.59 -5.20
CA SER A 279 11.51 15.80 -5.35
C SER A 279 10.31 15.79 -4.40
N ASP A 280 9.91 16.96 -3.92
CA ASP A 280 8.64 17.16 -3.20
C ASP A 280 7.40 17.12 -4.10
N ARG A 281 7.57 17.00 -5.43
CA ARG A 281 6.50 16.88 -6.44
C ARG A 281 6.23 15.45 -6.89
N VAL A 282 6.90 14.46 -6.29
CA VAL A 282 6.65 13.04 -6.61
C VAL A 282 5.19 12.67 -6.35
N ALA A 283 4.62 11.82 -7.18
CA ALA A 283 3.26 11.35 -6.97
C ALA A 283 3.13 10.59 -5.62
N PRO A 284 1.95 10.60 -4.96
CA PRO A 284 1.78 9.95 -3.66
C PRO A 284 2.14 8.46 -3.64
N TRP A 285 1.70 7.69 -4.65
CA TRP A 285 2.03 6.27 -4.77
C TRP A 285 3.54 6.03 -4.96
N ALA A 286 4.19 6.87 -5.77
CA ALA A 286 5.63 6.77 -6.03
C ALA A 286 6.46 7.15 -4.78
N HIS A 287 5.96 8.10 -3.97
CA HIS A 287 6.52 8.45 -2.67
C HIS A 287 6.46 7.27 -1.69
N TRP A 288 5.29 6.62 -1.61
CA TRP A 288 5.11 5.42 -0.79
C TRP A 288 6.09 4.30 -1.18
N GLN A 289 6.18 3.99 -2.48
CA GLN A 289 7.09 2.94 -2.98
C GLN A 289 8.56 3.25 -2.70
N MET A 290 8.97 4.53 -2.83
CA MET A 290 10.31 4.97 -2.42
C MET A 290 10.53 4.71 -0.92
N HIS A 291 9.55 5.07 -0.10
CA HIS A 291 9.61 4.89 1.35
C HIS A 291 9.76 3.42 1.74
N LEU A 292 9.02 2.52 1.08
CA LEU A 292 9.17 1.06 1.26
C LEU A 292 10.59 0.59 0.92
N SER A 293 11.11 0.95 -0.26
CA SER A 293 12.45 0.53 -0.67
C SER A 293 13.54 1.00 0.29
N ILE A 294 13.49 2.27 0.71
CA ILE A 294 14.46 2.81 1.66
C ILE A 294 14.29 2.18 3.04
N SER A 295 13.06 1.89 3.48
CA SER A 295 12.81 1.24 4.78
C SER A 295 13.44 -0.15 4.82
N LEU A 296 13.26 -0.94 3.76
CA LEU A 296 13.84 -2.28 3.70
C LEU A 296 15.37 -2.25 3.67
N ILE A 297 15.96 -1.35 2.87
CA ILE A 297 17.42 -1.18 2.84
C ILE A 297 17.94 -0.71 4.20
N SER A 298 17.23 0.21 4.87
CA SER A 298 17.61 0.68 6.21
C SER A 298 17.69 -0.46 7.23
N GLU A 299 16.81 -1.45 7.11
CA GLU A 299 16.76 -2.62 8.00
C GLU A 299 17.87 -3.63 7.70
N LEU A 300 18.17 -3.84 6.41
CA LEU A 300 18.99 -4.97 5.96
C LEU A 300 20.40 -4.61 5.51
N ALA A 301 20.70 -3.34 5.25
CA ALA A 301 22.01 -2.93 4.76
C ALA A 301 23.11 -3.38 5.74
N PRO A 302 24.20 -4.02 5.26
CA PRO A 302 25.24 -4.58 6.13
C PRO A 302 26.09 -3.49 6.80
N ASP A 303 26.30 -2.36 6.13
CA ASP A 303 27.14 -1.28 6.62
C ASP A 303 26.33 -0.17 7.32
N ALA A 304 26.93 0.42 8.37
CA ALA A 304 26.27 1.44 9.17
C ALA A 304 26.03 2.76 8.41
N ARG A 305 26.88 3.08 7.43
CA ARG A 305 26.79 4.34 6.67
C ARG A 305 25.54 4.37 5.81
N THR A 306 25.28 3.28 5.08
CA THR A 306 24.07 3.14 4.27
C THR A 306 22.82 3.17 5.14
N ARG A 307 22.81 2.46 6.29
CA ARG A 307 21.70 2.51 7.25
C ARG A 307 21.41 3.93 7.72
N MET A 308 22.42 4.66 8.18
CA MET A 308 22.25 6.06 8.62
C MET A 308 21.71 6.96 7.50
N ARG A 309 22.24 6.83 6.28
CA ARG A 309 21.75 7.60 5.13
C ARG A 309 20.30 7.28 4.80
N CYS A 310 19.89 6.01 4.89
CA CYS A 310 18.49 5.63 4.71
C CYS A 310 17.60 6.25 5.78
N LEU A 311 18.01 6.26 7.05
CA LEU A 311 17.26 6.90 8.14
C LEU A 311 17.05 8.40 7.89
N GLU A 312 18.05 9.13 7.41
CA GLU A 312 17.90 10.55 7.02
C GLU A 312 16.87 10.73 5.88
N ILE A 313 16.86 9.82 4.91
CA ILE A 313 15.88 9.83 3.81
C ILE A 313 14.47 9.55 4.35
N LEU A 314 14.33 8.59 5.27
CA LEU A 314 13.04 8.25 5.89
C LEU A 314 12.50 9.43 6.72
N GLU A 315 13.36 10.15 7.44
CA GLU A 315 12.96 11.37 8.16
C GLU A 315 12.44 12.45 7.18
N LYS A 316 13.18 12.73 6.11
CA LYS A 316 12.74 13.66 5.05
C LYS A 316 11.43 13.21 4.40
N SER A 317 11.30 11.92 4.13
CA SER A 317 10.12 11.29 3.54
C SER A 317 8.90 11.45 4.45
N LYS A 318 9.07 11.16 5.74
CA LYS A 318 8.03 11.31 6.77
C LYS A 318 7.59 12.77 6.90
N ALA A 319 8.54 13.70 6.95
CA ALA A 319 8.25 15.13 6.97
C ALA A 319 7.45 15.59 5.73
N LEU A 320 7.75 15.04 4.54
CA LEU A 320 6.95 15.30 3.34
C LEU A 320 5.53 14.71 3.46
N GLY A 321 5.39 13.50 4.02
CA GLY A 321 4.09 12.88 4.30
C GLY A 321 3.21 13.76 5.18
N VAL A 322 3.75 14.25 6.31
CA VAL A 322 3.06 15.20 7.21
C VAL A 322 2.61 16.46 6.46
N ARG A 323 3.48 17.06 5.64
CA ARG A 323 3.13 18.27 4.86
C ARG A 323 2.02 18.03 3.82
N ARG A 324 1.90 16.80 3.31
CA ARG A 324 0.93 16.43 2.26
C ARG A 324 -0.44 16.05 2.81
N LEU A 325 -0.51 15.59 4.06
CA LEU A 325 -1.73 15.02 4.64
C LEU A 325 -2.90 16.01 4.64
N LEU A 326 -2.73 17.20 5.24
CA LEU A 326 -3.81 18.19 5.32
C LEU A 326 -4.27 18.72 3.95
N PRO A 327 -3.39 19.12 3.01
CA PRO A 327 -3.82 19.50 1.67
C PRO A 327 -4.54 18.38 0.91
N ALA A 328 -4.12 17.13 1.07
CA ALA A 328 -4.76 15.99 0.43
C ALA A 328 -6.16 15.73 1.03
N LEU A 329 -6.29 15.78 2.36
CA LEU A 329 -7.58 15.65 3.04
C LEU A 329 -8.56 16.76 2.62
N LYS A 330 -8.12 18.02 2.56
CA LYS A 330 -8.97 19.13 2.09
C LYS A 330 -9.52 18.92 0.69
N ARG A 331 -8.73 18.32 -0.22
CA ARG A 331 -9.19 17.98 -1.58
C ARG A 331 -10.24 16.88 -1.56
N TRP A 332 -10.08 15.89 -0.68
CA TRP A 332 -11.08 14.83 -0.48
C TRP A 332 -12.38 15.40 0.08
N GLU A 333 -12.31 16.21 1.14
CA GLU A 333 -13.46 16.83 1.79
C GLU A 333 -14.27 17.71 0.84
N ALA A 334 -13.59 18.41 -0.07
CA ALA A 334 -14.21 19.26 -1.08
C ALA A 334 -15.02 18.49 -2.14
N LEU A 335 -14.87 17.17 -2.25
CA LEU A 335 -15.71 16.37 -3.15
C LEU A 335 -17.12 16.20 -2.57
N PRO A 336 -18.19 16.30 -3.38
CA PRO A 336 -19.52 15.91 -2.96
C PRO A 336 -19.57 14.42 -2.56
N ASP A 337 -20.40 14.06 -1.58
CA ASP A 337 -20.52 12.66 -1.14
C ASP A 337 -21.02 11.73 -2.25
N SER A 338 -21.88 12.24 -3.15
CA SER A 338 -22.32 11.55 -4.38
C SER A 338 -21.17 11.21 -5.34
N THR A 339 -20.00 11.82 -5.14
CA THR A 339 -18.79 11.62 -5.96
C THR A 339 -17.73 10.83 -5.20
N LYS A 340 -17.54 11.05 -3.88
CA LYS A 340 -16.56 10.34 -3.05
C LYS A 340 -16.67 8.81 -3.12
N TYR A 341 -17.90 8.30 -3.18
CA TYR A 341 -18.20 6.87 -3.06
C TYR A 341 -18.84 6.29 -4.33
N MET A 342 -18.70 6.98 -5.47
CA MET A 342 -19.22 6.52 -6.75
C MET A 342 -18.56 5.19 -7.16
N LEU A 343 -19.30 4.35 -7.88
CA LEU A 343 -18.75 3.14 -8.48
C LEU A 343 -17.90 3.49 -9.71
N ALA A 344 -16.95 2.62 -10.04
CA ALA A 344 -16.22 2.74 -11.28
C ALA A 344 -17.14 2.46 -12.47
N PRO A 345 -17.09 3.28 -13.54
CA PRO A 345 -17.85 2.99 -14.74
C PRO A 345 -17.28 1.77 -15.47
N ASP A 346 -18.11 1.08 -16.26
CA ASP A 346 -17.60 0.02 -17.13
C ASP A 346 -16.66 0.61 -18.20
N TRP A 347 -15.45 0.06 -18.28
CA TRP A 347 -14.44 0.51 -19.23
C TRP A 347 -14.81 0.20 -20.68
N ARG A 348 -15.80 -0.68 -20.94
CA ARG A 348 -16.36 -1.00 -22.27
C ARG A 348 -17.49 -0.06 -22.69
N GLU A 349 -18.37 0.32 -21.76
CA GLU A 349 -19.62 1.02 -22.09
C GLU A 349 -19.46 2.54 -22.23
N THR A 350 -18.25 3.04 -22.01
CA THR A 350 -17.96 4.47 -21.92
C THR A 350 -17.51 5.10 -23.26
N GLY A 351 -18.11 4.67 -24.37
CA GLY A 351 -17.97 5.37 -25.66
C GLY A 351 -18.63 6.75 -25.65
N GLY A 352 -18.18 7.68 -26.49
CA GLY A 352 -18.75 9.04 -26.58
C GLY A 352 -18.27 10.03 -25.49
N GLU A 353 -18.75 11.27 -25.57
CA GLU A 353 -18.30 12.38 -24.69
C GLU A 353 -18.72 12.16 -23.22
N GLU A 354 -19.93 11.65 -22.98
CA GLU A 354 -20.47 11.41 -21.63
C GLU A 354 -19.68 10.32 -20.89
N GLY A 355 -19.44 9.17 -21.53
CA GLY A 355 -18.64 8.10 -20.93
C GLY A 355 -17.18 8.51 -20.69
N ALA A 356 -16.61 9.38 -21.54
CA ALA A 356 -15.29 9.95 -21.30
C ALA A 356 -15.27 10.89 -20.08
N ALA A 357 -16.31 11.71 -19.91
CA ALA A 357 -16.45 12.58 -18.75
C ALA A 357 -16.59 11.78 -17.45
N GLU A 358 -17.37 10.70 -17.46
CA GLU A 358 -17.55 9.83 -16.28
C GLU A 358 -16.25 9.13 -15.88
N ARG A 359 -15.50 8.57 -16.84
CA ARG A 359 -14.16 8.01 -16.56
C ARG A 359 -13.21 9.04 -15.99
N LYS A 360 -13.22 10.27 -16.51
CA LYS A 360 -12.39 11.36 -16.01
C LYS A 360 -12.77 11.72 -14.57
N LYS A 361 -14.07 11.77 -14.27
CA LYS A 361 -14.60 11.99 -12.92
C LYS A 361 -14.15 10.88 -11.98
N TRP A 362 -14.37 9.61 -12.34
CA TRP A 362 -13.93 8.45 -11.55
C TRP A 362 -12.42 8.46 -11.30
N ARG A 363 -11.60 8.67 -12.35
CA ARG A 363 -10.14 8.75 -12.19
C ARG A 363 -9.72 9.89 -11.25
N SER A 364 -10.43 11.02 -11.27
CA SER A 364 -10.19 12.10 -10.31
C SER A 364 -10.49 11.65 -8.87
N VAL A 365 -11.62 10.97 -8.63
CA VAL A 365 -11.97 10.43 -7.31
C VAL A 365 -10.91 9.42 -6.85
N TRP A 366 -10.51 8.51 -7.73
CA TRP A 366 -9.49 7.52 -7.48
C TRP A 366 -8.21 8.18 -6.93
N PHE A 367 -7.60 9.11 -7.66
CA PHE A 367 -6.37 9.77 -7.21
C PHE A 367 -6.56 10.61 -5.93
N VAL A 368 -7.70 11.31 -5.80
CA VAL A 368 -7.97 12.14 -4.61
C VAL A 368 -8.19 11.28 -3.36
N SER A 369 -8.78 10.09 -3.51
CA SER A 369 -9.02 9.16 -2.39
C SER A 369 -7.73 8.51 -1.86
N GLU A 370 -6.78 8.19 -2.75
CA GLU A 370 -5.52 7.52 -2.39
C GLU A 370 -4.49 8.45 -1.76
N ALA A 371 -4.39 9.68 -2.26
CA ALA A 371 -3.36 10.63 -1.86
C ALA A 371 -3.22 10.83 -0.34
N PRO A 372 -4.30 11.09 0.42
CA PRO A 372 -4.22 11.21 1.88
C PRO A 372 -3.85 9.88 2.57
N ALA A 373 -4.34 8.73 2.09
CA ALA A 373 -4.00 7.43 2.65
C ALA A 373 -2.50 7.12 2.50
N TYR A 374 -1.92 7.33 1.31
CA TYR A 374 -0.48 7.19 1.10
C TYR A 374 0.33 8.13 1.99
N ALA A 375 -0.08 9.39 2.12
CA ALA A 375 0.60 10.35 2.99
C ALA A 375 0.56 9.89 4.46
N GLY A 376 -0.60 9.41 4.94
CA GLY A 376 -0.75 8.85 6.28
C GLY A 376 0.10 7.60 6.49
N MET A 377 0.13 6.68 5.52
CA MET A 377 0.93 5.46 5.61
C MET A 377 2.43 5.75 5.69
N VAL A 378 2.95 6.72 4.91
CA VAL A 378 4.35 7.18 5.04
C VAL A 378 4.64 7.73 6.45
N VAL A 379 3.64 8.31 7.13
CA VAL A 379 3.80 8.82 8.51
C VAL A 379 3.75 7.70 9.54
N ALA A 380 2.89 6.71 9.35
CA ALA A 380 2.68 5.61 10.29
C ALA A 380 3.69 4.46 10.14
N TYR A 381 4.26 4.26 8.95
CA TYR A 381 5.14 3.13 8.66
C TYR A 381 6.56 3.34 9.21
N GLY A 382 7.16 2.27 9.75
CA GLY A 382 8.61 2.22 10.02
C GLY A 382 9.11 2.96 11.27
N GLY A 383 8.23 3.50 12.14
CA GLY A 383 8.67 4.14 13.37
C GLY A 383 7.56 4.68 14.26
N LYS A 384 7.93 5.14 15.46
CA LYS A 384 6.97 5.76 16.38
C LYS A 384 6.50 7.11 15.81
N MET A 385 5.18 7.31 15.81
CA MET A 385 4.59 8.62 15.57
C MET A 385 4.76 9.53 16.79
N SER A 386 4.89 10.84 16.57
CA SER A 386 4.69 11.86 17.61
C SER A 386 3.20 12.02 17.95
N ASP A 387 2.87 12.71 19.04
CA ASP A 387 1.46 12.98 19.39
C ASP A 387 0.72 13.74 18.29
N ARG A 388 1.38 14.74 17.70
CA ARG A 388 0.85 15.52 16.59
C ARG A 388 0.61 14.67 15.35
N GLU A 389 1.52 13.75 15.04
CA GLU A 389 1.35 12.83 13.91
C GLU A 389 0.20 11.86 14.13
N ARG A 390 0.07 11.31 15.34
CA ARG A 390 -1.08 10.46 15.73
C ARG A 390 -2.40 11.21 15.60
N GLU A 391 -2.46 12.45 16.06
CA GLU A 391 -3.66 13.28 15.96
C GLU A 391 -4.05 13.54 14.48
N LEU A 392 -3.07 13.85 13.63
CA LEU A 392 -3.31 14.04 12.20
C LEU A 392 -3.81 12.76 11.50
N VAL A 393 -3.19 11.62 11.78
CA VAL A 393 -3.61 10.33 11.21
C VAL A 393 -5.00 9.93 11.71
N ARG A 394 -5.28 10.13 13.00
CA ARG A 394 -6.61 9.87 13.57
C ARG A 394 -7.68 10.75 12.93
N GLY A 395 -7.45 12.06 12.84
CA GLY A 395 -8.40 12.98 12.20
C GLY A 395 -8.68 12.61 10.74
N LEU A 396 -7.66 12.10 10.02
CA LEU A 396 -7.86 11.55 8.67
C LEU A 396 -8.78 10.31 8.68
N LEU A 397 -8.55 9.34 9.56
CA LEU A 397 -9.35 8.12 9.65
C LEU A 397 -10.80 8.39 10.10
N GLU A 398 -11.00 9.42 10.92
CA GLU A 398 -12.33 9.89 11.34
C GLU A 398 -13.08 10.55 10.17
N ALA A 399 -12.40 11.41 9.40
CA ALA A 399 -12.99 12.19 8.31
C ALA A 399 -13.36 11.38 7.05
N VAL A 400 -12.85 10.16 6.91
CA VAL A 400 -13.04 9.34 5.70
C VAL A 400 -13.88 8.12 6.02
N GLU A 401 -14.97 7.91 5.27
CA GLU A 401 -15.77 6.68 5.32
C GLU A 401 -15.15 5.63 4.39
N PHE A 402 -13.97 5.14 4.76
CA PHE A 402 -13.17 4.26 3.89
C PHE A 402 -13.82 2.89 3.64
N ASP A 403 -14.76 2.48 4.50
CA ASP A 403 -15.62 1.31 4.31
C ASP A 403 -16.61 1.48 3.14
N LYS A 404 -16.83 2.71 2.67
CA LYS A 404 -17.71 3.04 1.54
C LYS A 404 -16.94 3.30 0.24
N ILE A 405 -15.62 3.43 0.27
CA ILE A 405 -14.83 3.69 -0.93
C ILE A 405 -14.93 2.49 -1.90
N ALA A 406 -15.21 2.78 -3.18
CA ALA A 406 -15.34 1.76 -4.23
C ALA A 406 -14.01 1.43 -4.92
N GLY A 407 -12.93 2.13 -4.61
CA GLY A 407 -11.59 1.88 -5.15
C GLY A 407 -10.61 1.36 -4.10
N GLN A 408 -9.42 0.98 -4.55
CA GLN A 408 -8.36 0.38 -3.74
C GLN A 408 -7.87 1.25 -2.58
N ALA A 409 -8.16 2.56 -2.58
CA ALA A 409 -7.89 3.40 -1.42
C ALA A 409 -8.51 2.83 -0.12
N ALA A 410 -9.61 2.07 -0.19
CA ALA A 410 -10.15 1.35 0.97
C ALA A 410 -9.12 0.40 1.63
N ILE A 411 -8.30 -0.29 0.82
CA ILE A 411 -7.19 -1.14 1.30
C ILE A 411 -6.16 -0.29 2.04
N TYR A 412 -5.88 0.91 1.53
CA TYR A 412 -4.81 1.78 2.03
C TYR A 412 -5.20 2.41 3.37
N TYR A 413 -6.46 2.82 3.50
CA TYR A 413 -7.00 3.29 4.79
C TYR A 413 -7.07 2.19 5.83
N LEU A 414 -7.44 0.96 5.43
CA LEU A 414 -7.41 -0.18 6.34
C LEU A 414 -5.98 -0.47 6.83
N ALA A 415 -4.99 -0.42 5.94
CA ALA A 415 -3.59 -0.54 6.33
C ALA A 415 -3.16 0.60 7.26
N LEU A 416 -3.50 1.85 6.94
CA LEU A 416 -3.20 3.01 7.77
C LEU A 416 -3.80 2.89 9.17
N TYR A 417 -5.06 2.48 9.27
CA TYR A 417 -5.74 2.26 10.55
C TYR A 417 -4.94 1.30 11.43
N TRP A 418 -4.60 0.10 10.91
CA TRP A 418 -3.86 -0.89 11.70
C TRP A 418 -2.41 -0.51 11.96
N LEU A 419 -1.76 0.24 11.08
CA LEU A 419 -0.42 0.81 11.32
C LEU A 419 -0.43 1.86 12.45
N SER A 420 -1.60 2.45 12.73
CA SER A 420 -1.77 3.50 13.74
C SER A 420 -2.39 3.02 15.05
N ALA A 421 -2.79 1.75 15.12
CA ALA A 421 -3.48 1.12 16.25
C ALA A 421 -2.57 0.85 17.46
#